data_AF-D3VK61-F1
#
_entry.id   AF-D3VK61-F1
#
_cell.length_a   1.000
_cell.length_b   1.000
_cell.length_c   1.000
_cell.angle_alpha   90.00
_cell.angle_beta   90.00
_cell.angle_gamma   90.00
#
_symmetry.space_group_name_H-M   'P 1'
#
loop_
_entity.id
_entity.type
_entity.pdbx_description
1 polymer ?
#
loop_
_entity_poly.entity_id
_entity_poly.type
_entity_poly.pdbx_seq_one_letter_code
_entity_poly.pdbx_strand_id
1 'polypeptide(L)' 'MKINSKPVDMKAKYRVAANEYLAMGGSSFSVFKEGTDPVYSVPDVDAVVKYFAEKSPVQDPKQNRIIDISAK' A
#
# COMPACT_ATOMS: atom_id res chain seq x y z
N MET A 1 -6.61 9.98 11.42
CA MET A 1 -6.41 9.29 10.12
C MET A 1 -7.73 9.23 9.36
N LYS A 2 -7.73 9.37 8.03
CA LYS A 2 -8.93 9.32 7.19
C LYS A 2 -8.66 8.47 5.94
N ILE A 3 -9.67 7.74 5.47
CA ILE A 3 -9.68 7.03 4.17
C ILE A 3 -10.79 7.66 3.34
N ASN A 4 -10.47 8.16 2.13
CA ASN A 4 -11.42 8.87 1.26
C ASN A 4 -12.19 9.98 2.00
N SER A 5 -11.47 10.82 2.75
CA SER A 5 -12.01 11.93 3.57
C SER A 5 -12.92 11.52 4.75
N LYS A 6 -13.18 10.23 4.96
CA LYS A 6 -13.94 9.70 6.10
C LYS A 6 -12.99 9.24 7.22
N PRO A 7 -13.29 9.52 8.50
CA PRO A 7 -12.54 8.95 9.61
C PRO A 7 -12.51 7.42 9.51
N VAL A 8 -11.41 6.82 9.95
CA VAL A 8 -11.33 5.37 10.08
C VAL A 8 -12.27 4.94 11.20
N ASP A 9 -13.19 4.03 10.89
CA ASP A 9 -14.05 3.40 11.86
C ASP A 9 -13.34 2.16 12.41
N MET A 10 -13.01 2.19 13.69
CA MET A 10 -12.27 1.13 14.37
C MET A 10 -13.05 -0.20 14.45
N LYS A 11 -14.36 -0.20 14.17
CA LYS A 11 -15.21 -1.39 14.16
C LYS A 11 -15.49 -1.92 12.75
N ALA A 12 -15.09 -1.18 11.71
CA ALA A 12 -15.30 -1.59 10.32
C ALA A 12 -14.21 -2.54 9.83
N LYS A 13 -14.56 -3.38 8.84
CA LYS A 13 -13.59 -4.21 8.11
C LYS A 13 -13.07 -3.46 6.89
N TYR A 14 -11.75 -3.51 6.67
CA TYR A 14 -11.10 -2.88 5.52
C TYR A 14 -10.30 -3.90 4.73
N ARG A 15 -10.39 -3.83 3.40
CA ARG A 15 -9.49 -4.57 2.50
C ARG A 15 -8.21 -3.77 2.34
N VAL A 16 -7.08 -4.41 2.63
CA VAL A 16 -5.74 -3.85 2.46
C VAL A 16 -4.91 -4.74 1.55
N ALA A 17 -3.90 -4.16 0.90
CA ALA A 17 -2.89 -4.88 0.14
C ALA A 17 -1.52 -4.63 0.78
N ALA A 18 -0.74 -5.69 0.91
CA ALA A 18 0.63 -5.67 1.44
C ALA A 18 1.47 -6.69 0.66
N ASN A 19 2.78 -6.48 0.61
CA ASN A 19 3.69 -7.52 0.14
C ASN A 19 3.83 -8.63 1.21
N GLU A 20 4.39 -9.76 0.83
CA GLU A 20 4.50 -10.94 1.70
C GLU A 20 5.30 -10.66 2.98
N TYR A 21 6.40 -9.92 2.87
CA TYR A 21 7.24 -9.56 4.02
C TYR A 21 6.46 -8.83 5.11
N LEU A 22 5.64 -7.84 4.75
CA LEU A 22 4.79 -7.13 5.71
C LEU A 22 3.62 -7.99 6.19
N ALA A 23 2.99 -8.75 5.30
CA ALA A 23 1.88 -9.65 5.64
C ALA A 23 2.28 -10.69 6.70
N MET A 24 3.54 -11.14 6.67
CA MET A 24 4.12 -12.07 7.65
C MET A 24 4.62 -11.38 8.94
N GLY A 25 4.45 -10.07 9.08
CA GLY A 25 4.83 -9.30 10.27
C GLY A 25 6.30 -8.85 10.28
N GLY A 26 6.94 -8.75 9.13
CA GLY A 26 8.26 -8.11 8.98
C GLY A 26 8.26 -6.66 9.49
N SER A 27 9.45 -6.12 9.77
CA SER A 27 9.64 -4.76 10.32
C SER A 27 8.73 -4.40 11.52
N SER A 28 8.46 -5.37 12.39
CA SER A 28 7.60 -5.20 13.57
C SER A 28 6.12 -4.91 13.28
N PHE A 29 5.63 -5.16 12.06
CA PHE A 29 4.21 -5.03 11.72
C PHE A 29 3.40 -6.30 12.06
N SER A 30 3.53 -6.80 13.29
CA SER A 30 2.94 -8.08 13.72
C SER A 30 1.42 -8.18 13.53
N VAL A 31 0.71 -7.05 13.59
CA VAL A 31 -0.76 -6.97 13.46
C VAL A 31 -1.26 -7.44 12.08
N PHE A 32 -0.43 -7.42 11.02
CA PHE A 32 -0.84 -7.98 9.73
C PHE A 32 -1.19 -9.48 9.81
N LYS A 33 -0.58 -10.21 10.73
CA LYS A 33 -0.87 -11.64 10.94
C LYS A 33 -2.26 -11.90 11.53
N GLU A 34 -2.91 -10.87 12.08
CA GLU A 34 -4.28 -10.93 12.61
C GLU A 34 -5.33 -10.66 11.52
N GLY A 35 -4.89 -10.36 10.28
CA GLY A 35 -5.76 -10.16 9.14
C GLY A 35 -6.65 -11.37 8.85
N THR A 36 -7.84 -11.09 8.31
CA THR A 36 -8.81 -12.13 7.90
C THR A 36 -8.94 -12.15 6.38
N ASP A 37 -9.39 -13.28 5.84
CA ASP A 37 -9.61 -13.49 4.40
C ASP A 37 -8.37 -13.17 3.52
N PRO A 38 -7.19 -13.76 3.81
CA PRO A 38 -5.99 -13.50 3.03
C PRO A 38 -6.17 -13.97 1.59
N VAL A 39 -5.79 -13.12 0.65
CA VAL A 39 -5.74 -13.45 -0.78
C VAL A 39 -4.32 -13.22 -1.27
N TYR A 40 -3.66 -14.32 -1.63
CA TYR A 40 -2.36 -14.29 -2.27
C TYR A 40 -2.54 -14.20 -3.77
N SER A 41 -1.78 -13.31 -4.41
CA SER A 41 -1.80 -13.11 -5.86
C SER A 41 -0.38 -13.35 -6.40
N VAL A 42 0.01 -12.58 -7.41
CA VAL A 42 1.35 -12.61 -7.98
C VAL A 42 2.36 -11.91 -7.06
N PRO A 43 3.67 -12.20 -7.18
CA PRO A 43 4.74 -11.39 -6.59
C PRO A 43 4.58 -9.90 -6.90
N ASP A 44 5.11 -9.06 -6.02
CA ASP A 44 5.02 -7.60 -6.16
C ASP A 44 5.66 -7.09 -7.46
N VAL A 45 6.80 -7.66 -7.87
CA VAL A 45 7.46 -7.37 -9.15
C VAL A 45 6.52 -7.65 -10.33
N ASP A 46 5.88 -8.82 -10.35
CA ASP A 46 4.98 -9.22 -11.43
C ASP A 46 3.72 -8.34 -11.46
N ALA A 47 3.18 -7.97 -10.29
CA ALA A 47 2.07 -7.03 -10.19
C ALA A 47 2.41 -5.67 -10.81
N VAL A 48 3.62 -5.16 -10.55
CA VAL A 48 4.10 -3.89 -11.09
C VAL A 48 4.30 -3.98 -12.61
N VAL A 49 4.98 -5.02 -13.10
CA VAL A 49 5.19 -5.22 -14.54
C VAL A 49 3.87 -5.30 -15.28
N LYS A 50 2.91 -6.09 -14.75
CA LYS A 50 1.57 -6.22 -15.33
C LYS A 50 0.84 -4.88 -15.38
N TYR A 51 0.90 -4.09 -14.30
CA TYR A 51 0.27 -2.77 -14.27
C TYR A 51 0.80 -1.84 -15.37
N PHE A 52 2.12 -1.76 -15.53
CA PHE A 52 2.71 -0.92 -16.58
C PHE A 52 2.39 -1.44 -17.99
N ALA A 53 2.39 -2.75 -18.20
CA ALA A 53 2.00 -3.34 -19.48
C ALA A 53 0.54 -3.00 -19.86
N GLU A 54 -0.38 -3.03 -18.89
CA GLU A 54 -1.81 -2.79 -19.13
C GLU A 54 -2.22 -1.31 -19.16
N LYS A 55 -1.47 -0.43 -18.49
CA LYS A 55 -1.85 0.98 -18.26
C LYS A 55 -0.94 1.99 -18.92
N SER A 56 -0.02 1.56 -19.78
CA SER A 56 0.89 2.47 -20.49
C SER A 56 0.14 3.40 -21.46
N PRO A 57 0.49 4.70 -21.52
CA PRO A 57 1.47 5.39 -20.69
C PRO A 57 0.91 5.73 -19.30
N VAL A 58 1.67 5.40 -18.26
CA VAL A 58 1.34 5.79 -16.88
C VAL A 58 1.77 7.23 -16.66
N GLN A 59 0.87 8.08 -16.16
CA GLN A 59 1.19 9.49 -15.86
C GLN A 59 2.11 9.59 -14.63
N ASP A 60 3.09 10.50 -14.71
CA ASP A 60 3.95 10.80 -13.58
C ASP A 60 3.15 11.46 -12.44
N PRO A 61 3.27 10.95 -11.20
CA PRO A 61 2.64 11.58 -10.06
C PRO A 61 3.29 12.93 -9.76
N LYS A 62 2.48 13.91 -9.33
CA LYS A 62 2.98 15.20 -8.82
C LYS A 62 4.07 14.97 -7.77
N GLN A 63 5.25 15.58 -7.94
CA GLN A 63 6.44 15.38 -7.10
C GLN A 63 6.40 16.19 -5.78
N ASN A 64 5.21 16.39 -5.22
CA ASN A 64 4.99 17.28 -4.08
C ASN A 64 5.23 16.58 -2.74
N ARG A 65 5.96 15.46 -2.75
CA ARG A 65 6.18 14.57 -1.59
C ARG A 65 7.51 14.81 -0.88
N ILE A 66 8.45 15.50 -1.53
CA ILE A 66 9.78 15.80 -1.00
C ILE A 66 9.78 17.24 -0.50
N ILE A 67 10.16 17.45 0.76
CA ILE A 67 10.45 18.76 1.32
C ILE A 67 11.95 18.89 1.53
N ASP A 68 12.53 20.00 1.11
CA ASP A 68 13.92 20.31 1.43
C ASP A 68 13.99 20.82 2.88
N ILE A 69 14.65 20.05 3.73
CA ILE A 69 14.83 20.39 5.15
C ILE A 69 15.98 21.38 5.38
N SER A 70 16.81 21.63 4.36
CA SER A 70 17.95 22.55 4.42
C SER A 70 17.61 23.98 4.01
N ALA A 71 16.46 24.20 3.38
CA ALA A 71 15.98 25.50 2.91
C ALA A 71 15.41 26.41 4.03
N LYS A 72 16.04 26.40 5.22
CA LYS A 72 15.62 27.20 6.38
C LYS A 72 16.30 28.56 6.43
#